data_AF-A0A538J3U0-F1
#
_entry.id   AF-A0A538J3U0-F1
#
_cell.length_a   1.000
_cell.length_b   1.000
_cell.length_c   1.000
_cell.angle_alpha   90.00
_cell.angle_beta   90.00
_cell.angle_gamma   90.00
#
_symmetry.space_group_name_H-M   'P 1'
#
loop_
_entity.id
_entity.type
_entity.pdbx_description
1 polymer ?
#
loop_
_entity_poly.entity_id
_entity_poly.type
_entity_poly.pdbx_seq_one_letter_code
_entity_poly.pdbx_strand_id
1 'polypeptide(L)'
;MPRRFIRRDNWEFGGHAAPAEGTSGEPKSRKRRLATTLVFTTLFFAGASLAAVAGNQFSPLTAEDSQQLAGDTTTTDATATPAAVDASAAPVDAGAGPADAGTDTTAAVDATATPADATSSAPAVDDTTPPASLRRPSTAGSAGAPAVTSGPKQSAKRSAKAANGWKATKLRTILLPKLKPAPAPEIEGPPSAATIWLNSQLPDPTPPALRLSPKFASNLKATAKGAGLDWATVLGILRARGATGHTPADRATLRKLSFRLASYGPAKGDWARIVSYSGDTSFADRAAALARYDRAVGLRGLVKGLEAAKKSIATRLLLDRNVSIYEGGRNDIVQNKVDVRVLAVIAYLRESFGQVTVSSLVSGHRLYARPGVISAHVSGHAVDIIGLGDTAIQGHQEPGGITERAVRELLFLPTEVMPRQVISLLGLGGASFPMADHYNHIHIGF
;
A
#
# COMPACT_ATOMS: atom_id res chain seq x y z
N MET A 1 57.55 5.63 15.01
CA MET A 1 56.40 5.65 15.96
C MET A 1 56.73 6.57 17.13
N PRO A 2 55.78 7.06 17.94
CA PRO A 2 54.39 7.44 17.61
C PRO A 2 54.09 8.91 18.02
N ARG A 3 53.21 9.62 17.29
CA ARG A 3 52.56 10.83 17.85
C ARG A 3 51.17 10.45 18.36
N ARG A 4 50.93 10.71 19.65
CA ARG A 4 49.68 10.38 20.35
C ARG A 4 48.53 11.32 19.95
N PHE A 5 47.32 10.77 19.98
CA PHE A 5 46.07 11.52 19.95
C PHE A 5 45.99 12.56 21.08
N ILE A 6 45.47 13.74 20.77
CA ILE A 6 44.67 14.55 21.70
C ILE A 6 43.39 14.95 20.97
N ARG A 7 42.25 14.49 21.49
CA ARG A 7 40.95 15.09 21.14
C ARG A 7 40.83 16.43 21.85
N ARG A 8 40.21 17.41 21.19
CA ARG A 8 39.47 18.46 21.90
C ARG A 8 38.06 18.53 21.35
N ASP A 9 37.13 18.11 22.18
CA ASP A 9 35.71 18.41 22.04
C ASP A 9 35.52 19.92 22.31
N ASN A 10 35.05 20.69 21.32
CA ASN A 10 34.52 22.03 21.55
C ASN A 10 33.01 22.02 21.27
N TRP A 11 32.24 22.00 22.35
CA TRP A 11 30.80 22.27 22.37
C TRP A 11 30.60 23.70 22.82
N GLU A 12 30.04 24.58 21.97
CA GLU A 12 29.43 25.82 22.45
C GLU A 12 28.08 26.06 21.77
N PHE A 13 27.19 26.75 22.49
CA PHE A 13 25.76 26.84 22.21
C PHE A 13 25.43 28.04 21.30
N GLY A 14 24.69 27.79 20.22
CA GLY A 14 23.95 28.83 19.51
C GLY A 14 22.57 29.05 20.14
N GLY A 15 22.21 30.30 20.42
CA GLY A 15 21.02 30.69 21.17
C GLY A 15 19.67 30.52 20.44
N HIS A 16 18.59 30.87 21.14
CA HIS A 16 17.23 30.79 20.62
C HIS A 16 17.00 31.72 19.42
N ALA A 17 16.38 31.20 18.37
CA ALA A 17 15.80 32.02 17.31
C ALA A 17 14.49 32.67 17.80
N ALA A 18 14.34 33.96 17.55
CA ALA A 18 13.12 34.72 17.85
C ALA A 18 11.91 34.21 17.01
N PRO A 19 10.67 34.35 17.51
CA PRO A 19 9.49 34.09 16.70
C PRO A 19 9.39 35.11 15.56
N ALA A 20 9.05 34.63 14.36
CA ALA A 20 8.81 35.49 13.21
C ALA A 20 7.53 36.31 13.38
N GLU A 21 7.57 37.57 12.96
CA GLU A 21 6.39 38.43 12.86
C GLU A 21 5.43 37.94 11.76
N GLY A 22 4.13 38.23 11.91
CA GLY A 22 3.15 38.04 10.84
C GLY A 22 1.97 37.11 11.15
N THR A 23 1.17 37.43 12.17
CA THR A 23 -0.33 37.42 12.11
C THR A 23 -0.89 37.74 13.51
N SER A 24 -1.28 39.00 13.74
CA SER A 24 -1.88 39.47 14.99
C SER A 24 -3.35 39.04 15.12
N GLY A 25 -3.57 37.73 15.28
CA GLY A 25 -4.88 37.17 15.63
C GLY A 25 -5.16 37.29 17.13
N GLU A 26 -5.90 38.31 17.53
CA GLU A 26 -6.27 38.59 18.93
C GLU A 26 -6.91 37.34 19.62
N PRO A 27 -6.47 36.98 20.84
CA PRO A 27 -6.91 35.74 21.50
C PRO A 27 -8.38 35.81 21.94
N LYS A 28 -9.29 35.31 21.07
CA LYS A 28 -10.74 35.24 21.31
C LYS A 28 -11.07 34.68 22.71
N SER A 29 -11.70 35.54 23.53
CA SER A 29 -11.92 35.29 24.96
C SER A 29 -12.74 34.02 25.26
N ARG A 30 -12.53 33.44 26.45
CA ARG A 30 -13.21 32.20 26.90
C ARG A 30 -14.74 32.26 26.78
N LYS A 31 -15.35 33.44 26.92
CA LYS A 31 -16.80 33.66 26.79
C LYS A 31 -17.31 33.37 25.37
N ARG A 32 -16.57 33.75 24.32
CA ARG A 32 -16.94 33.45 22.93
C ARG A 32 -16.85 31.95 22.62
N ARG A 33 -15.84 31.24 23.15
CA ARG A 33 -15.71 29.78 22.95
C ARG A 33 -16.91 29.01 23.51
N LEU A 34 -17.36 29.34 24.73
CA LEU A 34 -18.57 28.76 25.33
C LEU A 34 -19.83 29.01 24.49
N ALA A 35 -20.02 30.23 23.97
CA ALA A 35 -21.14 30.54 23.10
C ALA A 35 -21.13 29.72 21.79
N THR A 36 -19.96 29.54 21.16
CA THR A 36 -19.84 28.72 19.94
C THR A 36 -20.14 27.25 20.22
N THR A 37 -19.68 26.69 21.35
CA THR A 37 -19.99 25.31 21.74
C THR A 37 -21.49 25.13 21.99
N LEU A 38 -22.15 26.08 22.67
CA LEU A 38 -23.58 26.00 22.96
C LEU A 38 -24.43 25.94 21.67
N VAL A 39 -24.13 26.80 20.69
CA VAL A 39 -24.83 26.85 19.39
C VAL A 39 -24.65 25.55 18.60
N PHE A 40 -23.44 24.95 18.60
CA PHE A 40 -23.23 23.67 17.94
C PHE A 40 -24.00 22.53 18.65
N THR A 41 -24.07 22.54 19.98
CA THR A 41 -24.87 21.55 20.71
C THR A 41 -26.38 21.68 20.44
N THR A 42 -26.94 22.89 20.40
CA THR A 42 -28.37 23.07 20.09
C THR A 42 -28.71 22.68 18.66
N LEU A 43 -27.85 22.97 17.67
CA LEU A 43 -28.01 22.50 16.30
C LEU A 43 -27.94 20.97 16.18
N PHE A 44 -27.01 20.32 16.90
CA PHE A 44 -26.87 18.87 16.87
C PHE A 44 -28.10 18.16 17.45
N PHE A 45 -28.62 18.62 18.60
CA PHE A 45 -29.82 18.03 19.21
C PHE A 45 -31.10 18.34 18.41
N ALA A 46 -31.24 19.53 17.81
CA ALA A 46 -32.37 19.84 16.94
C ALA A 46 -32.39 18.97 15.66
N GLY A 47 -31.22 18.70 15.07
CA GLY A 47 -31.10 17.78 13.93
C GLY A 47 -31.47 16.33 14.29
N ALA A 48 -31.04 15.86 15.46
CA ALA A 48 -31.37 14.50 15.94
C ALA A 48 -32.88 14.29 16.16
N SER A 49 -33.60 15.30 16.66
CA SER A 49 -35.06 15.22 16.82
C SER A 49 -35.84 15.17 15.50
N LEU A 50 -35.31 15.77 14.42
CA LEU A 50 -36.00 15.77 13.12
C LEU A 50 -35.86 14.41 12.40
N ALA A 51 -34.69 13.77 12.50
CA ALA A 51 -34.44 12.44 11.93
C ALA A 51 -35.33 11.34 12.56
N ALA A 52 -35.63 11.45 13.85
CA ALA A 52 -36.48 10.49 14.57
C ALA A 52 -37.97 10.53 14.14
N VAL A 53 -38.45 11.64 13.60
CA VAL A 53 -39.84 11.80 13.13
C VAL A 53 -40.02 11.37 11.66
N ALA A 54 -38.97 11.51 10.84
CA ALA A 54 -39.01 11.09 9.44
C ALA A 54 -38.91 9.56 9.24
N GLY A 55 -38.33 8.82 10.19
CA GLY A 55 -38.14 7.37 10.08
C GLY A 55 -39.40 6.50 10.25
N ASN A 56 -40.52 7.06 10.70
CA ASN A 56 -41.70 6.29 11.12
C ASN A 56 -42.89 6.36 10.13
N GLN A 57 -42.64 6.74 8.88
CA GLN A 57 -43.66 6.93 7.82
C GLN A 57 -43.36 6.12 6.52
N PHE A 58 -42.39 5.20 6.56
CA PHE A 58 -41.98 4.38 5.39
C PHE A 58 -41.99 2.86 5.67
N SER A 59 -42.95 2.41 6.45
CA SER A 59 -43.34 0.99 6.56
C SER A 59 -44.82 0.96 6.96
N PRO A 60 -45.74 0.81 5.99
CA PRO A 60 -45.96 -0.49 5.36
C PRO A 60 -46.44 -0.43 3.89
N LEU A 61 -45.57 -0.71 2.90
CA LEU A 61 -45.98 -0.91 1.48
C LEU A 61 -45.12 -1.97 0.74
N THR A 62 -44.56 -2.95 1.47
CA THR A 62 -43.78 -4.05 0.87
C THR A 62 -44.18 -5.42 1.43
N ALA A 63 -45.49 -5.65 1.46
CA ALA A 63 -46.14 -6.95 1.51
C ALA A 63 -47.55 -6.76 0.91
N GLU A 64 -48.07 -7.75 0.19
CA GLU A 64 -49.40 -7.72 -0.45
C GLU A 64 -49.54 -6.74 -1.64
N ASP A 65 -49.05 -7.18 -2.81
CA ASP A 65 -49.89 -7.33 -4.01
C ASP A 65 -49.04 -7.85 -5.18
N SER A 66 -49.10 -9.15 -5.40
CA SER A 66 -48.58 -9.81 -6.59
C SER A 66 -49.72 -10.65 -7.17
N GLN A 67 -50.11 -10.35 -8.40
CA GLN A 67 -51.30 -10.83 -9.13
C GLN A 67 -52.62 -10.08 -8.85
N GLN A 68 -52.94 -9.05 -9.65
CA GLN A 68 -54.12 -9.12 -10.52
C GLN A 68 -54.18 -8.03 -11.61
N LEU A 69 -54.90 -8.39 -12.69
CA LEU A 69 -55.61 -7.56 -13.67
C LEU A 69 -54.82 -6.72 -14.69
N ALA A 70 -54.92 -7.19 -15.94
CA ALA A 70 -54.82 -6.37 -17.14
C ALA A 70 -56.18 -5.73 -17.50
N GLY A 71 -56.17 -4.60 -18.21
CA GLY A 71 -57.35 -3.85 -18.66
C GLY A 71 -57.91 -2.94 -17.54
N ASP A 72 -58.18 -1.65 -17.75
CA ASP A 72 -58.85 -1.08 -18.92
C ASP A 72 -58.49 0.41 -19.19
N THR A 73 -59.21 1.05 -20.11
CA THR A 73 -58.86 2.28 -20.84
C THR A 73 -59.63 3.53 -20.39
N THR A 74 -58.96 4.68 -20.20
CA THR A 74 -59.43 6.07 -20.49
C THR A 74 -58.34 7.06 -20.04
N THR A 75 -57.66 7.82 -20.91
CA THR A 75 -58.12 9.02 -21.66
C THR A 75 -58.52 10.20 -20.77
N THR A 76 -57.66 11.21 -20.68
CA THR A 76 -58.07 12.62 -20.65
C THR A 76 -56.97 13.53 -21.19
N ASP A 77 -57.35 14.57 -21.91
CA ASP A 77 -56.49 15.49 -22.66
C ASP A 77 -55.63 16.43 -21.81
N ALA A 78 -54.45 16.78 -22.35
CA ALA A 78 -53.84 18.09 -22.16
C ALA A 78 -53.05 18.48 -23.42
N THR A 79 -53.68 19.23 -24.32
CA THR A 79 -53.10 19.71 -25.59
C THR A 79 -52.11 20.86 -25.37
N ALA A 80 -50.93 20.77 -26.00
CA ALA A 80 -50.09 21.93 -26.37
C ALA A 80 -49.31 21.64 -27.67
N THR A 81 -49.71 22.28 -28.77
CA THR A 81 -49.21 22.06 -30.14
C THR A 81 -47.82 22.69 -30.36
N PRO A 82 -46.92 22.07 -31.17
CA PRO A 82 -45.55 22.54 -31.37
C PRO A 82 -45.39 23.55 -32.53
N ALA A 83 -44.20 24.15 -32.62
CA ALA A 83 -43.75 24.91 -33.79
C ALA A 83 -42.78 24.09 -34.66
N ALA A 84 -43.16 23.83 -35.91
CA ALA A 84 -42.22 23.60 -37.02
C ALA A 84 -41.71 24.98 -37.52
N VAL A 85 -40.66 25.16 -38.31
CA VAL A 85 -40.07 24.43 -39.46
C VAL A 85 -38.54 24.65 -39.41
N ASP A 86 -37.66 23.86 -40.06
CA ASP A 86 -37.54 23.74 -41.52
C ASP A 86 -36.77 22.48 -41.96
N ALA A 87 -37.00 22.04 -43.20
CA ALA A 87 -36.47 20.79 -43.75
C ALA A 87 -36.06 20.95 -45.22
N SER A 88 -34.88 20.41 -45.58
CA SER A 88 -34.44 20.31 -46.97
C SER A 88 -33.78 18.95 -47.22
N ALA A 89 -34.53 18.04 -47.86
CA ALA A 89 -33.97 16.95 -48.67
C ALA A 89 -33.66 17.51 -50.09
N ALA A 90 -32.97 16.90 -51.05
CA ALA A 90 -32.72 15.50 -51.44
C ALA A 90 -31.69 15.54 -52.64
N PRO A 91 -31.49 14.51 -53.50
CA PRO A 91 -31.38 13.04 -53.33
C PRO A 91 -30.15 12.44 -54.11
N VAL A 92 -30.17 11.11 -54.32
CA VAL A 92 -29.40 10.24 -55.28
C VAL A 92 -27.87 10.13 -55.09
N ASP A 93 -27.22 8.98 -55.35
CA ASP A 93 -27.53 7.94 -56.35
C ASP A 93 -27.18 6.50 -55.90
N ALA A 94 -27.67 5.49 -56.64
CA ALA A 94 -27.44 4.05 -56.41
C ALA A 94 -26.76 3.38 -57.62
N GLY A 95 -25.73 2.57 -57.39
CA GLY A 95 -24.99 1.86 -58.44
C GLY A 95 -24.58 0.44 -58.03
N ALA A 96 -24.81 -0.53 -58.91
CA ALA A 96 -24.70 -1.96 -58.63
C ALA A 96 -23.27 -2.53 -58.59
N GLY A 97 -23.13 -3.75 -58.05
CA GLY A 97 -21.98 -4.65 -58.32
C GLY A 97 -22.02 -5.26 -59.74
N PRO A 98 -21.29 -6.36 -60.05
CA PRO A 98 -21.20 -7.57 -59.22
C PRO A 98 -19.85 -8.34 -59.26
N ALA A 99 -19.85 -9.56 -58.69
CA ALA A 99 -19.06 -10.76 -59.09
C ALA A 99 -17.53 -10.80 -58.81
N ASP A 100 -16.88 -11.95 -58.54
CA ASP A 100 -17.29 -13.31 -58.08
C ASP A 100 -16.00 -14.13 -57.70
N ALA A 101 -16.17 -15.37 -57.21
CA ALA A 101 -15.17 -16.39 -56.81
C ALA A 101 -14.39 -16.07 -55.51
N GLY A 102 -14.25 -16.96 -54.52
CA GLY A 102 -14.32 -18.44 -54.49
C GLY A 102 -12.98 -18.94 -53.92
N THR A 103 -12.86 -19.96 -53.06
CA THR A 103 -13.76 -21.04 -52.60
C THR A 103 -13.32 -21.55 -51.22
N ASP A 104 -14.26 -22.14 -50.47
CA ASP A 104 -14.17 -23.35 -49.60
C ASP A 104 -12.78 -23.88 -49.16
N THR A 105 -12.60 -24.37 -47.93
CA THR A 105 -13.24 -25.64 -47.51
C THR A 105 -13.35 -25.81 -45.98
N THR A 106 -14.48 -26.40 -45.58
CA THR A 106 -14.85 -26.83 -44.22
C THR A 106 -14.18 -28.13 -43.76
N ALA A 107 -14.04 -28.34 -42.44
CA ALA A 107 -14.52 -29.56 -41.77
C ALA A 107 -14.29 -29.49 -40.26
N ALA A 108 -15.35 -29.77 -39.49
CA ALA A 108 -15.27 -30.13 -38.07
C ALA A 108 -15.81 -31.56 -37.92
N VAL A 109 -15.22 -32.36 -37.04
CA VAL A 109 -15.95 -33.46 -36.39
C VAL A 109 -15.43 -33.69 -34.98
N ASP A 110 -16.37 -34.05 -34.11
CA ASP A 110 -16.26 -34.27 -32.67
C ASP A 110 -16.04 -35.76 -32.35
N ALA A 111 -15.43 -36.07 -31.20
CA ALA A 111 -15.43 -37.41 -30.60
C ALA A 111 -15.04 -37.38 -29.11
N THR A 112 -16.01 -37.69 -28.24
CA THR A 112 -15.82 -37.87 -26.79
C THR A 112 -15.69 -39.36 -26.44
N ALA A 113 -14.70 -39.77 -25.62
CA ALA A 113 -14.77 -40.99 -24.78
C ALA A 113 -13.63 -41.15 -23.75
N THR A 114 -13.98 -41.74 -22.60
CA THR A 114 -13.15 -42.37 -21.54
C THR A 114 -14.10 -43.39 -20.85
N PRO A 115 -13.70 -44.37 -19.99
CA PRO A 115 -12.37 -44.73 -19.44
C PRO A 115 -12.08 -46.28 -19.35
N ALA A 116 -11.15 -46.66 -18.45
CA ALA A 116 -10.89 -47.99 -17.85
C ALA A 116 -10.09 -49.06 -18.65
N ASP A 117 -9.47 -50.09 -18.04
CA ASP A 117 -8.71 -50.29 -16.77
C ASP A 117 -8.05 -51.71 -16.80
N ALA A 118 -6.98 -51.96 -16.03
CA ALA A 118 -6.39 -53.29 -15.69
C ALA A 118 -5.86 -54.16 -16.88
N THR A 119 -5.02 -55.20 -16.80
CA THR A 119 -4.04 -55.82 -15.84
C THR A 119 -3.21 -56.86 -16.66
N SER A 120 -2.09 -57.49 -16.28
CA SER A 120 -1.06 -57.37 -15.22
C SER A 120 0.13 -58.28 -15.62
N SER A 121 1.38 -58.06 -15.15
CA SER A 121 2.42 -59.11 -15.03
C SER A 121 3.64 -58.69 -14.19
N ALA A 122 3.72 -59.24 -12.98
CA ALA A 122 4.90 -59.51 -12.15
C ALA A 122 4.85 -61.04 -11.81
N PRO A 123 5.72 -61.71 -11.02
CA PRO A 123 6.68 -61.16 -10.04
C PRO A 123 8.04 -61.88 -9.90
N ALA A 124 8.90 -61.36 -9.01
CA ALA A 124 9.73 -62.15 -8.10
C ALA A 124 10.13 -61.34 -6.85
N VAL A 125 9.54 -61.75 -5.73
CA VAL A 125 10.00 -61.81 -4.32
C VAL A 125 11.53 -61.64 -4.07
N ASP A 126 11.97 -61.02 -2.96
CA ASP A 126 11.85 -61.61 -1.61
C ASP A 126 11.75 -60.62 -0.41
N ASP A 127 11.25 -61.13 0.72
CA ASP A 127 10.94 -60.46 2.00
C ASP A 127 12.22 -60.25 2.87
N THR A 128 12.31 -59.46 3.95
CA THR A 128 11.54 -59.56 5.20
C THR A 128 11.83 -58.37 6.16
N THR A 129 10.91 -58.01 7.06
CA THR A 129 11.12 -57.10 8.23
C THR A 129 10.22 -57.55 9.42
N PRO A 130 10.16 -56.89 10.62
CA PRO A 130 11.16 -56.22 11.45
C PRO A 130 11.48 -57.06 12.75
N PRO A 131 10.91 -56.90 13.99
CA PRO A 131 10.78 -55.73 14.88
C PRO A 131 11.22 -55.90 16.38
N ALA A 132 11.14 -54.78 17.13
CA ALA A 132 10.77 -54.63 18.55
C ALA A 132 11.81 -54.69 19.73
N SER A 133 11.95 -53.51 20.37
CA SER A 133 11.94 -53.21 21.83
C SER A 133 12.42 -54.22 22.90
N LEU A 134 13.26 -53.75 23.85
CA LEU A 134 12.86 -53.50 25.27
C LEU A 134 14.03 -53.10 26.23
N ARG A 135 13.65 -52.29 27.24
CA ARG A 135 14.16 -52.20 28.64
C ARG A 135 15.57 -51.66 29.02
N ARG A 136 15.50 -50.60 29.84
CA ARG A 136 16.40 -50.19 30.95
C ARG A 136 16.20 -51.13 32.17
N PRO A 137 17.20 -51.40 33.05
CA PRO A 137 17.44 -50.66 34.32
C PRO A 137 18.96 -50.32 34.53
N SER A 138 19.47 -49.28 35.22
CA SER A 138 19.30 -48.66 36.56
C SER A 138 20.14 -49.26 37.72
N THR A 139 20.55 -48.37 38.67
CA THR A 139 21.36 -48.56 39.92
C THR A 139 22.89 -48.40 39.77
N ALA A 140 23.66 -47.81 40.70
CA ALA A 140 23.42 -46.88 41.83
C ALA A 140 24.76 -46.14 42.14
N GLY A 141 24.80 -44.87 42.61
CA GLY A 141 24.83 -44.46 44.04
C GLY A 141 26.27 -44.23 44.55
N SER A 142 26.61 -43.39 45.54
CA SER A 142 25.88 -42.33 46.27
C SER A 142 26.87 -41.47 47.11
N ALA A 143 26.48 -40.24 47.46
CA ALA A 143 26.97 -39.38 48.58
C ALA A 143 28.49 -39.00 48.67
N GLY A 144 28.87 -37.85 49.25
CA GLY A 144 28.07 -36.78 49.86
C GLY A 144 28.89 -35.56 50.30
N ALA A 145 28.21 -34.57 50.90
CA ALA A 145 28.76 -33.41 51.60
C ALA A 145 28.03 -33.27 52.96
N PRO A 146 28.51 -32.47 53.95
CA PRO A 146 28.17 -31.04 53.93
C PRO A 146 29.14 -30.03 54.64
N ALA A 147 28.98 -28.77 54.23
CA ALA A 147 29.04 -27.49 54.96
C ALA A 147 29.85 -27.26 56.27
N VAL A 148 30.57 -26.13 56.32
CA VAL A 148 30.59 -25.18 57.47
C VAL A 148 30.51 -23.73 56.97
N THR A 149 29.97 -22.84 57.81
CA THR A 149 29.54 -21.45 57.55
C THR A 149 30.58 -20.37 57.85
N SER A 150 30.50 -19.19 57.20
CA SER A 150 30.42 -17.89 57.90
C SER A 150 30.29 -16.66 56.98
N GLY A 151 29.36 -15.76 57.33
CA GLY A 151 29.48 -14.30 57.16
C GLY A 151 29.35 -13.66 58.55
N PRO A 152 28.99 -12.36 58.72
CA PRO A 152 28.72 -11.33 57.71
C PRO A 152 29.41 -9.96 58.00
N LYS A 153 29.19 -8.93 57.16
CA LYS A 153 28.81 -7.58 57.64
C LYS A 153 28.26 -6.68 56.52
N GLN A 154 27.34 -5.79 56.90
CA GLN A 154 26.56 -4.93 56.02
C GLN A 154 27.14 -3.51 55.96
N SER A 155 26.85 -2.76 54.89
CA SER A 155 26.76 -1.30 54.95
C SER A 155 25.66 -0.75 54.04
N ALA A 156 24.99 0.31 54.50
CA ALA A 156 23.80 0.93 53.90
C ALA A 156 24.14 1.70 52.60
N LYS A 157 23.35 1.64 51.51
CA LYS A 157 21.99 2.20 51.24
C LYS A 157 22.01 3.72 50.91
N ARG A 158 21.34 4.08 49.79
CA ARG A 158 20.84 5.41 49.32
C ARG A 158 21.70 6.23 48.33
N SER A 159 21.39 6.11 47.02
CA SER A 159 21.32 7.26 46.07
C SER A 159 20.72 6.89 44.68
N ALA A 160 19.63 6.13 44.62
CA ALA A 160 19.00 5.70 43.35
C ALA A 160 17.71 6.48 43.01
N LYS A 161 17.80 7.80 42.75
CA LYS A 161 16.64 8.59 42.26
C LYS A 161 17.00 9.82 41.39
N ALA A 162 17.94 9.69 40.44
CA ALA A 162 18.29 10.77 39.51
C ALA A 162 18.92 10.32 38.16
N ALA A 163 18.44 9.23 37.54
CA ALA A 163 19.09 8.67 36.33
C ALA A 163 18.17 8.37 35.12
N ASN A 164 16.84 8.38 35.27
CA ASN A 164 15.93 7.88 34.22
C ASN A 164 15.37 8.96 33.26
N GLY A 165 15.63 10.26 33.50
CA GLY A 165 15.14 11.33 32.61
C GLY A 165 15.99 11.57 31.35
N TRP A 166 17.30 11.32 31.39
CA TRP A 166 18.24 11.87 30.38
C TRP A 166 18.48 10.97 29.15
N LYS A 167 18.03 9.71 29.17
CA LYS A 167 18.34 8.75 28.08
C LYS A 167 17.29 8.64 26.98
N ALA A 168 16.10 9.24 27.13
CA ALA A 168 15.07 9.27 26.09
C ALA A 168 15.36 10.31 24.99
N THR A 169 15.98 11.45 25.34
CA THR A 169 16.01 12.64 24.49
C THR A 169 17.11 12.62 23.41
N LYS A 170 18.25 11.97 23.65
CA LYS A 170 19.44 12.01 22.77
C LYS A 170 19.36 11.16 21.48
N LEU A 171 18.21 10.55 21.17
CA LEU A 171 17.99 9.84 19.88
C LEU A 171 17.14 10.65 18.87
N ARG A 172 16.73 11.88 19.21
CA ARG A 172 15.92 12.74 18.33
C ARG A 172 16.71 13.61 17.34
N THR A 173 18.05 13.60 17.40
CA THR A 173 18.90 14.54 16.64
C THR A 173 20.06 13.85 15.92
N ILE A 174 19.74 12.90 15.03
CA ILE A 174 20.55 12.77 13.82
C ILE A 174 20.11 13.93 12.93
N LEU A 175 21.05 14.76 12.47
CA LEU A 175 20.72 15.86 11.57
C LEU A 175 20.53 15.28 10.17
N LEU A 176 19.31 14.79 9.94
CA LEU A 176 18.93 14.16 8.69
C LEU A 176 18.77 15.26 7.63
N PRO A 177 19.20 15.05 6.37
CA PRO A 177 18.84 15.97 5.31
C PRO A 177 17.31 16.07 5.28
N LYS A 178 16.77 17.29 5.32
CA LYS A 178 15.33 17.50 5.11
C LYS A 178 14.99 16.88 3.77
N LEU A 179 14.26 15.77 3.78
CA LEU A 179 13.73 15.16 2.58
C LEU A 179 12.86 16.25 1.93
N LYS A 180 13.29 16.79 0.80
CA LYS A 180 12.41 17.67 0.02
C LYS A 180 11.19 16.82 -0.33
N PRO A 181 9.95 17.27 -0.07
CA PRO A 181 8.79 16.57 -0.62
C PRO A 181 8.99 16.46 -2.13
N ALA A 182 8.49 15.39 -2.75
CA ALA A 182 8.42 15.34 -4.20
C ALA A 182 7.72 16.63 -4.68
N PRO A 183 8.23 17.31 -5.73
CA PRO A 183 7.57 18.51 -6.23
C PRO A 183 6.12 18.16 -6.53
N ALA A 184 5.18 19.04 -6.16
CA ALA A 184 3.78 18.84 -6.52
C ALA A 184 3.68 18.61 -8.04
N PRO A 185 2.80 17.70 -8.51
CA PRO A 185 2.61 17.54 -9.94
C PRO A 185 2.17 18.87 -10.56
N GLU A 186 2.63 19.14 -11.77
CA GLU A 186 2.18 20.30 -12.54
C GLU A 186 0.73 20.03 -12.97
N ILE A 187 -0.19 20.83 -12.41
CA ILE A 187 -1.63 20.70 -12.60
C ILE A 187 -2.10 21.80 -13.54
N GLU A 188 -2.64 21.42 -14.70
CA GLU A 188 -3.39 22.32 -15.56
C GLU A 188 -4.89 22.18 -15.29
N GLY A 189 -5.55 23.30 -14.97
CA GLY A 189 -7.00 23.35 -14.68
C GLY A 189 -7.36 23.23 -13.18
N PRO A 190 -8.66 23.22 -12.85
CA PRO A 190 -9.12 23.10 -11.46
C PRO A 190 -8.89 21.66 -10.94
N PRO A 191 -8.79 21.44 -9.60
CA PRO A 191 -8.51 20.12 -9.04
C PRO A 191 -9.47 19.00 -9.44
N SER A 192 -10.74 19.32 -9.72
CA SER A 192 -11.77 18.39 -10.22
C SER A 192 -11.59 17.98 -11.68
N ALA A 193 -10.67 18.62 -12.40
CA ALA A 193 -10.41 18.42 -13.82
C ALA A 193 -8.92 18.61 -14.15
N ALA A 194 -8.02 18.28 -13.22
CA ALA A 194 -6.58 18.47 -13.36
C ALA A 194 -5.99 17.60 -14.49
N THR A 195 -5.36 18.22 -15.51
CA THR A 195 -4.40 17.49 -16.36
C THR A 195 -3.04 17.47 -15.67
N ILE A 196 -2.41 16.29 -15.62
CA ILE A 196 -0.99 16.13 -15.34
C ILE A 196 -0.43 15.29 -16.49
N TRP A 197 0.60 15.78 -17.19
CA TRP A 197 1.15 15.13 -18.38
C TRP A 197 2.25 14.12 -18.01
N LEU A 198 1.96 12.83 -18.14
CA LEU A 198 2.84 11.73 -17.67
C LEU A 198 3.38 10.83 -18.81
N ASN A 199 3.39 11.34 -20.04
CA ASN A 199 3.68 10.53 -21.23
C ASN A 199 5.18 10.52 -21.62
N SER A 200 6.02 11.32 -20.94
CA SER A 200 7.47 11.40 -21.16
C SER A 200 8.21 10.18 -20.59
N GLN A 201 9.27 9.70 -21.26
CA GLN A 201 10.13 8.65 -20.73
C GLN A 201 10.63 8.98 -19.32
N LEU A 202 10.39 8.05 -18.38
CA LEU A 202 10.82 8.21 -16.99
C LEU A 202 12.28 7.75 -16.81
N PRO A 203 13.10 8.45 -16.00
CA PRO A 203 14.46 8.00 -15.68
C PRO A 203 14.44 6.73 -14.80
N ASP A 204 15.60 6.07 -14.60
CA ASP A 204 15.72 5.02 -13.56
C ASP A 204 15.24 5.60 -12.22
N PRO A 205 14.19 5.05 -11.58
CA PRO A 205 13.71 5.55 -10.28
C PRO A 205 14.79 5.44 -9.20
N THR A 206 15.71 4.48 -9.34
CA THR A 206 16.72 4.11 -8.34
C THR A 206 18.13 4.22 -8.91
N PRO A 207 18.60 5.43 -9.30
CA PRO A 207 19.96 5.61 -9.78
C PRO A 207 20.97 5.22 -8.69
N PRO A 208 22.24 4.93 -9.04
CA PRO A 208 23.23 4.37 -8.11
C PRO A 208 23.37 5.08 -6.75
N ALA A 209 23.14 6.41 -6.69
CA ALA A 209 23.16 7.18 -5.45
C ALA A 209 22.04 6.83 -4.44
N LEU A 210 20.89 6.34 -4.91
CA LEU A 210 19.75 5.93 -4.07
C LEU A 210 19.76 4.44 -3.71
N ARG A 211 20.57 3.62 -4.40
CA ARG A 211 20.70 2.18 -4.14
C ARG A 211 21.42 1.91 -2.83
N LEU A 212 21.02 0.87 -2.10
CA LEU A 212 21.71 0.41 -0.90
C LEU A 212 23.04 -0.25 -1.25
N SER A 213 24.09 0.00 -0.46
CA SER A 213 25.34 -0.72 -0.63
C SER A 213 25.17 -2.22 -0.32
N PRO A 214 25.83 -3.13 -1.08
CA PRO A 214 25.81 -4.57 -0.78
C PRO A 214 26.27 -4.90 0.65
N LYS A 215 27.24 -4.14 1.16
CA LYS A 215 27.77 -4.26 2.53
C LYS A 215 26.73 -3.86 3.57
N PHE A 216 25.99 -2.77 3.37
CA PHE A 216 24.88 -2.39 4.26
C PHE A 216 23.78 -3.44 4.23
N ALA A 217 23.31 -3.84 3.04
CA ALA A 217 22.26 -4.83 2.86
C ALA A 217 22.58 -6.17 3.55
N SER A 218 23.83 -6.65 3.44
CA SER A 218 24.29 -7.85 4.14
C SER A 218 24.27 -7.68 5.66
N ASN A 219 24.78 -6.56 6.19
CA ASN A 219 24.75 -6.27 7.64
C ASN A 219 23.32 -6.12 8.17
N LEU A 220 22.42 -5.45 7.43
CA LEU A 220 21.00 -5.30 7.75
C LEU A 220 20.32 -6.67 7.85
N LYS A 221 20.45 -7.51 6.82
CA LYS A 221 19.87 -8.86 6.82
C LYS A 221 20.41 -9.73 7.96
N ALA A 222 21.72 -9.68 8.22
CA ALA A 222 22.34 -10.44 9.30
C ALA A 222 21.92 -9.97 10.70
N THR A 223 21.86 -8.66 10.93
CA THR A 223 21.49 -8.08 12.25
C THR A 223 19.99 -8.17 12.54
N ALA A 224 19.12 -8.06 11.54
CA ALA A 224 17.69 -8.31 11.69
C ALA A 224 17.42 -9.80 11.99
N LYS A 225 17.98 -10.72 11.19
CA LYS A 225 17.85 -12.17 11.42
C LYS A 225 18.36 -12.57 12.81
N GLY A 226 19.52 -12.05 13.23
CA GLY A 226 20.10 -12.32 14.56
C GLY A 226 19.28 -11.79 15.74
N ALA A 227 18.27 -10.94 15.50
CA ALA A 227 17.34 -10.44 16.50
C ALA A 227 15.91 -11.00 16.34
N GLY A 228 15.68 -11.95 15.42
CA GLY A 228 14.35 -12.49 15.15
C GLY A 228 13.40 -11.50 14.45
N LEU A 229 13.94 -10.55 13.68
CA LEU A 229 13.18 -9.52 12.99
C LEU A 229 13.30 -9.65 11.48
N ASP A 230 12.26 -9.22 10.77
CA ASP A 230 12.38 -8.95 9.35
C ASP A 230 13.27 -7.73 9.08
N TRP A 231 14.05 -7.81 8.00
CA TRP A 231 15.03 -6.80 7.64
C TRP A 231 14.38 -5.53 7.09
N ALA A 232 13.21 -5.64 6.47
CA ALA A 232 12.49 -4.50 5.93
C ALA A 232 11.81 -3.70 7.04
N THR A 233 11.33 -4.33 8.12
CA THR A 233 10.85 -3.61 9.32
C THR A 233 11.93 -2.72 9.92
N VAL A 234 13.18 -3.19 9.99
CA VAL A 234 14.32 -2.39 10.46
C VAL A 234 14.65 -1.25 9.47
N LEU A 235 14.58 -1.50 8.16
CA LEU A 235 14.84 -0.49 7.13
C LEU A 235 13.74 0.58 7.05
N GLY A 236 12.47 0.19 7.12
CA GLY A 236 11.31 1.09 7.13
C GLY A 236 11.35 2.06 8.29
N ILE A 237 11.80 1.62 9.48
CA ILE A 237 12.04 2.50 10.64
C ILE A 237 13.17 3.50 10.39
N LEU A 238 14.24 3.09 9.70
CA LEU A 238 15.33 4.00 9.31
C LEU A 238 14.84 5.01 8.27
N ARG A 239 14.17 4.56 7.20
CA ARG A 239 13.60 5.38 6.14
C ARG A 239 12.53 6.36 6.66
N ALA A 240 11.65 5.93 7.57
CA ALA A 240 10.64 6.78 8.20
C ALA A 240 11.25 7.87 9.08
N ARG A 241 12.44 7.63 9.66
CA ARG A 241 13.25 8.66 10.32
C ARG A 241 13.97 9.58 9.35
N GLY A 242 14.00 9.28 8.05
CA GLY A 242 14.75 10.01 7.02
C GLY A 242 16.17 9.49 6.78
N ALA A 243 16.56 8.36 7.39
CA ALA A 243 17.85 7.74 7.11
C ALA A 243 17.75 6.96 5.79
N THR A 244 18.22 7.58 4.71
CA THR A 244 18.11 7.11 3.31
C THR A 244 19.48 7.04 2.63
N GLY A 245 19.51 6.73 1.34
CA GLY A 245 20.74 6.63 0.55
C GLY A 245 21.54 5.34 0.75
N HIS A 246 22.80 5.35 0.30
CA HIS A 246 23.62 4.14 0.11
C HIS A 246 24.00 3.39 1.40
N THR A 247 24.07 4.08 2.54
CA THR A 247 24.34 3.48 3.86
C THR A 247 23.51 4.17 4.97
N PRO A 248 22.22 3.83 5.13
CA PRO A 248 21.31 4.46 6.10
C PRO A 248 21.77 4.41 7.57
N ALA A 249 22.51 3.37 7.95
CA ALA A 249 23.03 3.21 9.31
C ALA A 249 24.30 2.35 9.32
N ASP A 250 25.15 2.54 10.33
CA ASP A 250 26.29 1.67 10.57
C ASP A 250 25.89 0.33 11.24
N ARG A 251 26.79 -0.64 11.25
CA ARG A 251 26.54 -1.97 11.83
C ARG A 251 26.21 -1.89 13.33
N ALA A 252 26.79 -0.95 14.08
CA ALA A 252 26.52 -0.80 15.50
C ALA A 252 25.10 -0.26 15.76
N THR A 253 24.64 0.70 14.98
CA THR A 253 23.29 1.28 15.04
C THR A 253 22.25 0.26 14.62
N LEU A 254 22.47 -0.46 13.51
CA LEU A 254 21.62 -1.59 13.10
C LEU A 254 21.46 -2.61 14.24
N ARG A 255 22.57 -3.07 14.83
CA ARG A 255 22.52 -4.08 15.89
C ARG A 255 21.79 -3.56 17.14
N LYS A 256 22.00 -2.31 17.54
CA LYS A 256 21.28 -1.66 18.66
C LYS A 256 19.79 -1.51 18.37
N LEU A 257 19.41 -1.12 17.15
CA LEU A 257 18.03 -0.96 16.73
C LEU A 257 17.29 -2.30 16.74
N SER A 258 17.88 -3.33 16.11
CA SER A 258 17.29 -4.67 16.05
C SER A 258 17.10 -5.28 17.44
N PHE A 259 18.11 -5.22 18.33
CA PHE A 259 17.93 -5.72 19.70
C PHE A 259 16.88 -4.93 20.50
N ARG A 260 16.79 -3.61 20.33
CA ARG A 260 15.76 -2.81 20.98
C ARG A 260 14.36 -3.05 20.41
N LEU A 261 14.22 -3.43 19.14
CA LEU A 261 12.94 -3.81 18.54
C LEU A 261 12.50 -5.21 19.00
N ALA A 262 13.43 -6.14 19.15
CA ALA A 262 13.16 -7.49 19.65
C ALA A 262 12.54 -7.48 21.06
N SER A 263 12.92 -6.53 21.93
CA SER A 263 12.33 -6.40 23.28
C SER A 263 10.86 -5.96 23.30
N TYR A 264 10.27 -5.52 22.18
CA TYR A 264 8.84 -5.19 22.08
C TYR A 264 7.99 -6.36 21.55
N GLY A 265 8.58 -7.55 21.39
CA GLY A 265 7.89 -8.80 21.05
C GLY A 265 7.26 -8.83 19.64
N PRO A 266 6.58 -9.94 19.29
CA PRO A 266 5.83 -10.06 18.03
C PRO A 266 4.31 -9.89 18.19
N ALA A 267 3.81 -9.51 19.37
CA ALA A 267 2.46 -9.83 19.86
C ALA A 267 1.28 -9.49 18.92
N LYS A 268 1.41 -8.49 18.03
CA LYS A 268 0.41 -8.15 16.99
C LYS A 268 1.07 -7.71 15.67
N GLY A 269 2.19 -8.35 15.29
CA GLY A 269 2.90 -8.09 14.03
C GLY A 269 3.79 -6.83 14.02
N ASP A 270 4.35 -6.51 12.83
CA ASP A 270 5.35 -5.44 12.66
C ASP A 270 4.84 -4.06 13.06
N TRP A 271 3.63 -3.67 12.65
CA TRP A 271 3.07 -2.35 12.96
C TRP A 271 2.94 -2.13 14.48
N ALA A 272 2.37 -3.10 15.20
CA ALA A 272 2.22 -3.01 16.65
C ALA A 272 3.56 -2.99 17.39
N ARG A 273 4.58 -3.68 16.87
CA ARG A 273 5.97 -3.57 17.36
C ARG A 273 6.53 -2.17 17.14
N ILE A 274 6.28 -1.55 15.97
CA ILE A 274 6.73 -0.18 15.70
C ILE A 274 6.01 0.81 16.63
N VAL A 275 4.69 0.70 16.81
CA VAL A 275 3.92 1.52 17.78
C VAL A 275 4.48 1.39 19.19
N SER A 276 4.70 0.15 19.65
CA SER A 276 5.27 -0.12 20.99
C SER A 276 6.67 0.47 21.17
N TYR A 277 7.44 0.55 20.08
CA TYR A 277 8.79 1.11 20.05
C TYR A 277 8.82 2.65 19.96
N SER A 278 7.90 3.26 19.21
CA SER A 278 7.86 4.71 18.92
C SER A 278 7.00 5.50 19.88
N GLY A 279 5.90 4.92 20.37
CA GLY A 279 4.81 5.64 21.04
C GLY A 279 3.96 6.50 20.09
N ASP A 280 4.08 6.31 18.78
CA ASP A 280 3.51 7.17 17.73
C ASP A 280 2.97 6.31 16.58
N THR A 281 1.64 6.37 16.37
CA THR A 281 0.93 5.65 15.32
C THR A 281 1.21 6.20 13.94
N SER A 282 1.32 7.52 13.76
CA SER A 282 1.62 8.15 12.47
C SER A 282 3.02 7.77 11.97
N PHE A 283 3.99 7.69 12.89
CA PHE A 283 5.31 7.15 12.61
C PHE A 283 5.25 5.65 12.25
N ALA A 284 4.42 4.88 12.95
CA ALA A 284 4.27 3.45 12.71
C ALA A 284 3.61 3.13 11.36
N ASP A 285 2.59 3.89 10.95
CA ASP A 285 1.95 3.79 9.64
C ASP A 285 2.97 3.98 8.53
N ARG A 286 3.71 5.10 8.57
CA ARG A 286 4.75 5.40 7.58
C ARG A 286 5.87 4.36 7.56
N ALA A 287 6.35 3.95 8.73
CA ALA A 287 7.42 2.95 8.81
C ALA A 287 6.97 1.55 8.34
N ALA A 288 5.71 1.18 8.57
CA ALA A 288 5.14 -0.08 8.11
C ALA A 288 4.90 -0.07 6.59
N ALA A 289 4.39 1.04 6.04
CA ALA A 289 4.26 1.26 4.59
C ALA A 289 5.61 1.13 3.88
N LEU A 290 6.64 1.83 4.38
CA LEU A 290 8.00 1.74 3.83
C LEU A 290 8.58 0.32 3.94
N ALA A 291 8.35 -0.39 5.06
CA ALA A 291 8.78 -1.78 5.22
C ALA A 291 8.09 -2.74 4.23
N ARG A 292 6.78 -2.57 4.00
CA ARG A 292 6.03 -3.33 3.00
C ARG A 292 6.54 -3.07 1.59
N TYR A 293 6.76 -1.81 1.23
CA TYR A 293 7.38 -1.46 -0.05
C TYR A 293 8.75 -2.14 -0.21
N ASP A 294 9.62 -2.03 0.81
CA ASP A 294 10.95 -2.64 0.81
C ASP A 294 10.88 -4.17 0.61
N ARG A 295 9.91 -4.87 1.23
CA ARG A 295 9.65 -6.31 0.98
C ARG A 295 9.17 -6.59 -0.44
N ALA A 296 8.20 -5.81 -0.92
CA ALA A 296 7.58 -5.99 -2.23
C ALA A 296 8.58 -5.93 -3.40
N VAL A 297 9.51 -4.96 -3.37
CA VAL A 297 10.59 -4.84 -4.37
C VAL A 297 11.80 -5.72 -4.05
N GLY A 298 12.01 -6.01 -2.77
CA GLY A 298 13.02 -6.92 -2.24
C GLY A 298 14.45 -6.34 -2.24
N LEU A 299 15.29 -6.89 -1.36
CA LEU A 299 16.65 -6.41 -1.13
C LEU A 299 17.55 -6.39 -2.39
N ARG A 300 17.27 -7.23 -3.40
CA ARG A 300 17.98 -7.20 -4.69
C ARG A 300 17.63 -5.95 -5.50
N GLY A 301 16.36 -5.53 -5.54
CA GLY A 301 15.95 -4.28 -6.19
C GLY A 301 16.54 -3.08 -5.47
N LEU A 302 16.50 -3.07 -4.14
CA LEU A 302 17.09 -1.99 -3.33
C LEU A 302 18.62 -1.85 -3.51
N VAL A 303 19.34 -2.93 -3.82
CA VAL A 303 20.81 -2.91 -4.01
C VAL A 303 21.23 -2.72 -5.47
N LYS A 304 20.54 -3.34 -6.43
CA LYS A 304 20.90 -3.31 -7.85
C LYS A 304 20.13 -2.25 -8.67
N GLY A 305 19.09 -1.66 -8.11
CA GLY A 305 18.12 -0.81 -8.80
C GLY A 305 16.88 -1.62 -9.21
N LEU A 306 15.75 -0.92 -9.31
CA LEU A 306 14.47 -1.49 -9.73
C LEU A 306 14.53 -1.99 -11.17
N GLU A 307 15.12 -1.25 -12.11
CA GLU A 307 15.29 -1.72 -13.51
C GLU A 307 16.00 -3.08 -13.57
N ALA A 308 17.08 -3.26 -12.79
CA ALA A 308 17.80 -4.53 -12.68
C ALA A 308 17.01 -5.64 -11.96
N ALA A 309 15.87 -5.31 -11.35
CA ALA A 309 14.92 -6.23 -10.74
C ALA A 309 13.61 -6.39 -11.54
N LYS A 310 13.32 -5.54 -12.54
CA LYS A 310 12.05 -5.44 -13.27
C LYS A 310 11.51 -6.80 -13.70
N LYS A 311 12.32 -7.58 -14.43
CA LYS A 311 11.98 -8.95 -14.86
C LYS A 311 11.60 -9.88 -13.70
N SER A 312 12.30 -9.79 -12.56
CA SER A 312 12.00 -10.61 -11.38
C SER A 312 10.79 -10.14 -10.56
N ILE A 313 10.38 -8.87 -10.70
CA ILE A 313 9.11 -8.37 -10.15
C ILE A 313 7.97 -8.87 -11.06
N ALA A 314 8.08 -8.65 -12.38
CA ALA A 314 7.14 -9.13 -13.39
C ALA A 314 6.84 -10.64 -13.27
N THR A 315 7.88 -11.49 -13.23
CA THR A 315 7.69 -12.94 -13.09
C THR A 315 6.98 -13.33 -11.79
N ARG A 316 7.23 -12.64 -10.67
CA ARG A 316 6.51 -12.91 -9.41
C ARG A 316 5.03 -12.53 -9.53
N LEU A 317 4.72 -11.34 -10.06
CA LEU A 317 3.34 -10.88 -10.23
C LEU A 317 2.53 -11.81 -11.13
N LEU A 318 3.12 -12.30 -12.23
CA LEU A 318 2.44 -13.20 -13.15
C LEU A 318 2.18 -14.61 -12.57
N LEU A 319 2.93 -15.02 -11.54
CA LEU A 319 2.83 -16.33 -10.89
C LEU A 319 2.08 -16.31 -9.54
N ASP A 320 1.89 -15.13 -8.93
CA ASP A 320 1.21 -15.01 -7.64
C ASP A 320 -0.31 -15.09 -7.82
N ARG A 321 -0.92 -16.10 -7.18
CA ARG A 321 -2.37 -16.34 -7.26
C ARG A 321 -3.20 -15.22 -6.63
N ASN A 322 -2.60 -14.40 -5.78
CA ASN A 322 -3.26 -13.25 -5.15
C ASN A 322 -3.09 -11.96 -5.97
N VAL A 323 -2.55 -12.04 -7.19
CA VAL A 323 -2.41 -10.93 -8.13
C VAL A 323 -3.27 -11.22 -9.35
N SER A 324 -4.49 -10.70 -9.35
CA SER A 324 -5.38 -10.78 -10.51
C SER A 324 -5.04 -9.64 -11.47
N ILE A 325 -4.78 -9.98 -12.74
CA ILE A 325 -4.51 -9.04 -13.83
C ILE A 325 -5.26 -9.56 -15.04
N TYR A 326 -6.08 -8.71 -15.66
CA TYR A 326 -6.75 -9.00 -16.92
C TYR A 326 -5.77 -9.46 -18.02
N GLU A 327 -6.25 -10.25 -18.98
CA GLU A 327 -5.41 -10.97 -19.95
C GLU A 327 -4.46 -10.06 -20.74
N GLY A 328 -4.97 -8.96 -21.31
CA GLY A 328 -4.16 -7.98 -22.03
C GLY A 328 -3.02 -7.40 -21.17
N GLY A 329 -3.30 -7.13 -19.90
CA GLY A 329 -2.31 -6.60 -18.95
C GLY A 329 -1.22 -7.61 -18.62
N ARG A 330 -1.56 -8.91 -18.56
CA ARG A 330 -0.55 -9.98 -18.44
C ARG A 330 0.37 -9.99 -19.66
N ASN A 331 -0.18 -9.83 -20.85
CA ASN A 331 0.60 -9.70 -22.09
C ASN A 331 1.48 -8.43 -22.11
N ASP A 332 0.99 -7.28 -21.65
CA ASP A 332 1.78 -6.05 -21.55
C ASP A 332 3.02 -6.21 -20.65
N ILE A 333 2.88 -6.94 -19.54
CA ILE A 333 3.98 -7.28 -18.64
C ILE A 333 4.98 -8.25 -19.32
N VAL A 334 4.49 -9.29 -20.00
CA VAL A 334 5.34 -10.24 -20.76
C VAL A 334 6.12 -9.54 -21.88
N GLN A 335 5.49 -8.58 -22.57
CA GLN A 335 6.08 -7.75 -23.61
C GLN A 335 6.96 -6.60 -23.05
N ASN A 336 7.17 -6.53 -21.73
CA ASN A 336 8.00 -5.53 -21.04
C ASN A 336 7.55 -4.05 -21.25
N LYS A 337 6.27 -3.83 -21.59
CA LYS A 337 5.71 -2.50 -21.90
C LYS A 337 5.42 -1.64 -20.66
N VAL A 338 5.29 -2.26 -19.49
CA VAL A 338 4.91 -1.59 -18.23
C VAL A 338 6.15 -1.07 -17.49
N ASP A 339 6.11 0.15 -16.94
CA ASP A 339 7.21 0.73 -16.15
C ASP A 339 7.45 -0.02 -14.83
N VAL A 340 8.69 0.01 -14.33
CA VAL A 340 9.02 -0.73 -13.10
C VAL A 340 8.34 -0.16 -11.85
N ARG A 341 7.98 1.14 -11.80
CA ARG A 341 7.23 1.73 -10.68
C ARG A 341 5.82 1.15 -10.59
N VAL A 342 5.16 0.97 -11.73
CA VAL A 342 3.84 0.33 -11.81
C VAL A 342 3.90 -1.11 -11.28
N LEU A 343 4.89 -1.90 -11.73
CA LEU A 343 5.11 -3.26 -11.21
C LEU A 343 5.43 -3.26 -9.71
N ALA A 344 6.22 -2.29 -9.22
CA ALA A 344 6.54 -2.15 -7.81
C ALA A 344 5.30 -1.79 -6.97
N VAL A 345 4.39 -0.95 -7.48
CA VAL A 345 3.12 -0.62 -6.82
C VAL A 345 2.16 -1.81 -6.76
N ILE A 346 2.00 -2.58 -7.84
CA ILE A 346 1.16 -3.79 -7.80
C ILE A 346 1.71 -4.77 -6.76
N ALA A 347 3.03 -4.97 -6.71
CA ALA A 347 3.67 -5.81 -5.70
C ALA A 347 3.49 -5.26 -4.27
N TYR A 348 3.54 -3.93 -4.10
CA TYR A 348 3.34 -3.26 -2.82
C TYR A 348 1.90 -3.36 -2.31
N LEU A 349 0.91 -3.19 -3.18
CA LEU A 349 -0.50 -3.35 -2.84
C LEU A 349 -0.79 -4.81 -2.47
N ARG A 350 -0.28 -5.78 -3.23
CA ARG A 350 -0.34 -7.21 -2.87
C ARG A 350 0.27 -7.51 -1.49
N GLU A 351 1.39 -6.88 -1.15
CA GLU A 351 2.05 -7.04 0.16
C GLU A 351 1.25 -6.37 1.29
N SER A 352 0.52 -5.29 1.00
CA SER A 352 -0.21 -4.48 2.00
C SER A 352 -1.64 -4.92 2.25
N PHE A 353 -2.27 -5.53 1.25
CA PHE A 353 -3.68 -5.95 1.28
C PHE A 353 -3.85 -7.47 1.11
N GLY A 354 -2.77 -8.22 0.91
CA GLY A 354 -2.78 -9.68 0.75
C GLY A 354 -3.20 -10.15 -0.64
N GLN A 355 -4.05 -9.37 -1.32
CA GLN A 355 -4.58 -9.57 -2.68
C GLN A 355 -4.69 -8.22 -3.40
N VAL A 356 -4.55 -8.22 -4.73
CA VAL A 356 -4.81 -7.05 -5.61
C VAL A 356 -5.46 -7.47 -6.93
N THR A 357 -6.41 -6.69 -7.43
CA THR A 357 -7.05 -6.84 -8.74
C THR A 357 -6.77 -5.65 -9.65
N VAL A 358 -6.03 -5.89 -10.73
CA VAL A 358 -5.69 -4.91 -11.77
C VAL A 358 -6.66 -5.04 -12.95
N SER A 359 -7.34 -3.95 -13.27
CA SER A 359 -8.29 -3.86 -14.40
C SER A 359 -7.66 -3.34 -15.69
N SER A 360 -6.62 -2.50 -15.58
CA SER A 360 -6.03 -1.81 -16.73
C SER A 360 -4.54 -1.57 -16.56
N LEU A 361 -3.80 -1.82 -17.64
CA LEU A 361 -2.40 -1.45 -17.89
C LEU A 361 -2.37 -0.77 -19.27
N VAL A 362 -1.49 -1.15 -20.20
CA VAL A 362 -1.37 -0.45 -21.50
C VAL A 362 -2.58 -0.77 -22.41
N SER A 363 -2.86 -2.06 -22.59
CA SER A 363 -3.90 -2.59 -23.48
C SER A 363 -5.33 -2.38 -22.97
N GLY A 364 -5.50 -2.06 -21.69
CA GLY A 364 -6.82 -1.92 -21.04
C GLY A 364 -7.41 -0.53 -21.13
N HIS A 365 -6.65 0.45 -21.65
CA HIS A 365 -7.04 1.86 -21.70
C HIS A 365 -6.96 2.41 -23.13
N ARG A 366 -7.91 3.27 -23.50
CA ARG A 366 -7.92 4.00 -24.78
C ARG A 366 -6.80 5.06 -24.85
N LEU A 367 -6.47 5.56 -26.05
CA LEU A 367 -5.40 6.56 -26.24
C LEU A 367 -5.54 7.80 -25.33
N TYR A 368 -6.76 8.29 -25.14
CA TYR A 368 -7.05 9.53 -24.44
C TYR A 368 -7.69 9.27 -23.06
N ALA A 369 -7.22 9.93 -22.00
CA ALA A 369 -7.93 10.01 -20.73
C ALA A 369 -9.21 10.84 -20.88
N ARG A 370 -9.13 11.96 -21.62
CA ARG A 370 -10.23 12.81 -22.06
C ARG A 370 -9.86 13.49 -23.38
N PRO A 371 -10.80 14.09 -24.15
CA PRO A 371 -10.47 14.71 -25.43
C PRO A 371 -9.23 15.63 -25.34
N GLY A 372 -8.24 15.38 -26.20
CA GLY A 372 -6.97 16.12 -26.23
C GLY A 372 -5.90 15.70 -25.22
N VAL A 373 -6.20 14.87 -24.21
CA VAL A 373 -5.24 14.47 -23.16
C VAL A 373 -4.90 12.99 -23.26
N ILE A 374 -3.68 12.68 -23.70
CA ILE A 374 -3.17 11.30 -23.84
C ILE A 374 -2.97 10.67 -22.45
N SER A 375 -3.42 9.42 -22.28
CA SER A 375 -3.37 8.70 -21.00
C SER A 375 -1.99 8.11 -20.72
N ALA A 376 -1.55 8.21 -19.45
CA ALA A 376 -0.32 7.61 -18.94
C ALA A 376 -0.23 6.08 -19.14
N HIS A 377 -1.38 5.41 -19.29
CA HIS A 377 -1.46 4.00 -19.63
C HIS A 377 -0.77 3.69 -20.96
N VAL A 378 -0.85 4.58 -21.95
CA VAL A 378 -0.31 4.38 -23.30
C VAL A 378 1.22 4.26 -23.28
N SER A 379 1.89 4.98 -22.36
CA SER A 379 3.33 4.86 -22.11
C SER A 379 3.70 3.77 -21.10
N GLY A 380 2.74 3.02 -20.55
CA GLY A 380 2.97 2.02 -19.51
C GLY A 380 3.30 2.59 -18.12
N HIS A 381 2.95 3.87 -17.89
CA HIS A 381 3.26 4.60 -16.66
C HIS A 381 2.10 4.63 -15.65
N ALA A 382 1.01 3.89 -15.91
CA ALA A 382 -0.14 3.85 -15.03
C ALA A 382 -0.79 2.46 -14.88
N VAL A 383 -1.64 2.34 -13.85
CA VAL A 383 -2.42 1.15 -13.51
C VAL A 383 -3.74 1.52 -12.85
N ASP A 384 -4.81 0.81 -13.20
CA ASP A 384 -6.12 0.93 -12.53
C ASP A 384 -6.40 -0.30 -11.65
N ILE A 385 -6.62 -0.06 -10.37
CA ILE A 385 -6.89 -1.07 -9.35
C ILE A 385 -8.38 -1.10 -9.03
N ILE A 386 -9.07 -2.20 -9.29
CA ILE A 386 -10.51 -2.37 -9.01
C ILE A 386 -10.79 -3.17 -7.74
N GLY A 387 -9.78 -3.77 -7.11
CA GLY A 387 -9.96 -4.51 -5.86
C GLY A 387 -8.67 -4.71 -5.07
N LEU A 388 -8.82 -4.80 -3.75
CA LEU A 388 -7.76 -4.98 -2.77
C LEU A 388 -8.28 -5.87 -1.64
N GLY A 389 -7.51 -6.88 -1.23
CA GLY A 389 -7.88 -7.74 -0.10
C GLY A 389 -9.29 -8.33 -0.24
N ASP A 390 -9.60 -8.84 -1.44
CA ASP A 390 -10.89 -9.42 -1.83
C ASP A 390 -12.09 -8.45 -1.75
N THR A 391 -11.84 -7.15 -1.58
CA THR A 391 -12.85 -6.08 -1.57
C THR A 391 -12.76 -5.25 -2.85
N ALA A 392 -13.88 -5.01 -3.54
CA ALA A 392 -13.92 -4.14 -4.71
C ALA A 392 -13.79 -2.66 -4.30
N ILE A 393 -13.12 -1.83 -5.11
CA ILE A 393 -13.05 -0.38 -4.86
C ILE A 393 -14.43 0.28 -5.05
N GLN A 394 -15.24 -0.25 -5.98
CA GLN A 394 -16.63 0.17 -6.15
C GLN A 394 -17.42 0.00 -4.85
N GLY A 395 -18.00 1.11 -4.38
CA GLY A 395 -18.79 1.15 -3.14
C GLY A 395 -17.99 1.19 -1.84
N HIS A 396 -16.65 1.12 -1.88
CA HIS A 396 -15.79 1.01 -0.69
C HIS A 396 -14.78 2.16 -0.57
N GLN A 397 -15.23 3.39 -0.85
CA GLN A 397 -14.43 4.62 -0.80
C GLN A 397 -14.82 5.56 0.36
N GLU A 398 -15.43 5.01 1.40
CA GLU A 398 -15.81 5.71 2.63
C GLU A 398 -14.60 6.05 3.54
N PRO A 399 -14.72 7.06 4.42
CA PRO A 399 -13.71 7.36 5.42
C PRO A 399 -13.45 6.17 6.36
N GLY A 400 -12.17 5.83 6.56
CA GLY A 400 -11.74 4.63 7.28
C GLY A 400 -11.73 3.34 6.44
N GLY A 401 -12.28 3.39 5.22
CA GLY A 401 -12.39 2.24 4.31
C GLY A 401 -11.08 1.71 3.77
N ILE A 402 -11.14 0.55 3.10
CA ILE A 402 -9.97 -0.10 2.51
C ILE A 402 -9.31 0.76 1.42
N THR A 403 -10.11 1.48 0.63
CA THR A 403 -9.62 2.43 -0.39
C THR A 403 -8.91 3.61 0.24
N GLU A 404 -9.45 4.20 1.32
CA GLU A 404 -8.77 5.32 2.00
C GLU A 404 -7.43 4.88 2.60
N ARG A 405 -7.39 3.68 3.19
CA ARG A 405 -6.13 3.07 3.64
C ARG A 405 -5.14 2.89 2.48
N ALA A 406 -5.59 2.43 1.31
CA ALA A 406 -4.74 2.25 0.14
C ALA A 406 -4.18 3.57 -0.41
N VAL A 407 -5.03 4.59 -0.59
CA VAL A 407 -4.60 5.92 -1.05
C VAL A 407 -3.60 6.53 -0.05
N ARG A 408 -3.87 6.43 1.26
CA ARG A 408 -2.94 6.90 2.31
C ARG A 408 -1.61 6.14 2.30
N GLU A 409 -1.63 4.83 2.05
CA GLU A 409 -0.41 4.01 1.94
C GLU A 409 0.41 4.30 0.66
N LEU A 410 -0.23 4.65 -0.46
CA LEU A 410 0.45 5.12 -1.67
C LEU A 410 1.15 6.46 -1.45
N LEU A 411 0.55 7.37 -0.65
CA LEU A 411 1.16 8.64 -0.26
C LEU A 411 2.35 8.50 0.73
N PHE A 412 2.58 7.30 1.28
CA PHE A 412 3.78 6.99 2.08
C PHE A 412 4.92 6.35 1.28
N LEU A 413 4.74 6.11 -0.03
CA LEU A 413 5.78 5.54 -0.88
C LEU A 413 7.07 6.39 -0.88
N PRO A 414 8.26 5.77 -1.03
CA PRO A 414 9.51 6.51 -1.13
C PRO A 414 9.51 7.51 -2.30
N THR A 415 10.20 8.63 -2.15
CA THR A 415 10.27 9.72 -3.14
C THR A 415 10.72 9.27 -4.54
N GLU A 416 11.55 8.23 -4.62
CA GLU A 416 12.00 7.61 -5.87
C GLU A 416 10.88 6.96 -6.71
N VAL A 417 9.76 6.61 -6.07
CA VAL A 417 8.62 5.90 -6.65
C VAL A 417 7.28 6.46 -6.17
N MET A 418 7.24 7.74 -5.81
CA MET A 418 6.00 8.40 -5.41
C MET A 418 5.16 8.67 -6.67
N PRO A 419 3.89 8.22 -6.74
CA PRO A 419 3.01 8.51 -7.86
C PRO A 419 2.77 10.02 -8.01
N ARG A 420 2.49 10.45 -9.24
CA ARG A 420 2.05 11.81 -9.57
C ARG A 420 0.54 11.93 -9.57
N GLN A 421 -0.15 10.85 -9.88
CA GLN A 421 -1.60 10.72 -9.86
C GLN A 421 -1.99 9.53 -8.98
N VAL A 422 -2.91 9.75 -8.03
CA VAL A 422 -3.65 8.73 -7.28
C VAL A 422 -5.11 9.18 -7.27
N ILE A 423 -5.87 8.78 -8.29
CA ILE A 423 -7.21 9.31 -8.54
C ILE A 423 -8.25 8.28 -8.10
N SER A 424 -9.21 8.72 -7.28
CA SER A 424 -10.36 7.94 -6.84
C SER A 424 -11.49 8.93 -6.47
N LEU A 425 -12.49 8.56 -5.67
CA LEU A 425 -13.40 9.54 -5.04
C LEU A 425 -12.74 10.35 -3.90
N LEU A 426 -11.49 10.03 -3.53
CA LEU A 426 -10.81 10.59 -2.37
C LEU A 426 -9.79 11.67 -2.76
N GLY A 427 -9.87 12.82 -2.09
CA GLY A 427 -8.90 13.92 -2.19
C GLY A 427 -8.10 14.10 -0.91
N LEU A 428 -7.14 13.20 -0.64
CA LEU A 428 -6.28 13.26 0.56
C LEU A 428 -5.13 14.27 0.43
N GLY A 429 -5.02 14.95 -0.72
CA GLY A 429 -3.98 15.93 -1.02
C GLY A 429 -2.68 15.31 -1.55
N GLY A 430 -1.72 16.17 -1.88
CA GLY A 430 -0.48 15.76 -2.54
C GLY A 430 -0.76 15.25 -3.95
N ALA A 431 -0.55 13.95 -4.18
CA ALA A 431 -0.87 13.27 -5.44
C ALA A 431 -2.28 12.67 -5.48
N SER A 432 -3.08 12.80 -4.41
CA SER A 432 -4.44 12.26 -4.34
C SER A 432 -5.49 13.26 -4.82
N PHE A 433 -6.26 12.87 -5.85
CA PHE A 433 -7.25 13.71 -6.53
C PHE A 433 -8.65 13.06 -6.54
N PRO A 434 -9.72 13.78 -6.17
CA PRO A 434 -11.08 13.27 -6.24
C PRO A 434 -11.70 13.51 -7.64
N MET A 435 -12.10 12.44 -8.32
CA MET A 435 -12.83 12.49 -9.60
C MET A 435 -13.98 11.48 -9.62
N ALA A 436 -15.18 11.94 -10.00
CA ALA A 436 -16.43 11.18 -9.84
C ALA A 436 -16.54 9.92 -10.74
N ASP A 437 -15.88 9.93 -11.90
CA ASP A 437 -15.76 8.80 -12.82
C ASP A 437 -14.84 7.68 -12.30
N HIS A 438 -14.04 7.95 -11.26
CA HIS A 438 -13.18 6.97 -10.59
C HIS A 438 -13.90 6.31 -9.39
N TYR A 439 -15.22 6.11 -9.48
CA TYR A 439 -16.03 5.51 -8.41
C TYR A 439 -15.76 4.02 -8.19
N ASN A 440 -15.26 3.31 -9.21
CA ASN A 440 -15.04 1.85 -9.21
C ASN A 440 -13.58 1.40 -9.19
N HIS A 441 -12.61 2.32 -9.24
CA HIS A 441 -11.17 2.00 -9.26
C HIS A 441 -10.31 3.09 -8.61
N ILE A 442 -9.06 2.74 -8.26
CA ILE A 442 -7.99 3.69 -7.99
C ILE A 442 -7.10 3.72 -9.24
N HIS A 443 -6.99 4.87 -9.89
CA HIS A 443 -6.00 5.11 -10.95
C HIS A 443 -4.68 5.59 -10.33
N ILE A 444 -3.55 5.04 -10.76
CA ILE A 444 -2.22 5.37 -10.25
C ILE A 444 -1.26 5.64 -11.42
N GLY A 445 -0.73 6.86 -11.53
CA GLY A 445 0.16 7.30 -12.62
C GLY A 445 1.48 7.93 -12.15
N PHE A 446 2.54 7.82 -12.97
CA PHE A 446 3.93 8.19 -12.65
C PHE A 446 4.57 9.26 -13.54
#